data_AF-A0A8R7UVQ1-F1
#
_entry.id   AF-A0A8R7UVQ1-F1
#
_cell.length_a   1.000
_cell.length_b   1.000
_cell.length_c   1.000
_cell.angle_alpha   90.00
_cell.angle_beta   90.00
_cell.angle_gamma   90.00
#
_symmetry.space_group_name_H-M   'P 1'
#
loop_
_entity.id
_entity.type
_entity.pdbx_description
1 polymer ?
#
loop_
_entity_poly.entity_id
_entity_poly.type
_entity_poly.pdbx_seq_one_letter_code
_entity_poly.pdbx_strand_id
1 'polypeptide(L)' 'MIAIAAYFNYEIWLMNVKIVVLNGNLKEDVYMIQPEGFVDPKDDRKVCKLQRSIYGLKQASRSWNQRFDE' A
#
# COMPACT_ATOMS: atom_id res chain seq x y z
N MET A 1 23.88 2.56 7.61
CA MET A 1 22.98 3.74 7.76
C MET A 1 22.53 3.94 9.21
N ILE A 2 21.96 2.92 9.88
CA ILE A 2 21.56 3.02 11.31
C ILE A 2 22.75 3.31 12.25
N ALA A 3 23.91 2.68 12.01
CA ALA A 3 25.12 2.91 12.81
C ALA A 3 25.64 4.37 12.77
N ILE A 4 25.44 5.06 11.65
CA ILE A 4 25.83 6.47 11.48
C ILE A 4 24.83 7.37 12.22
N ALA A 5 23.53 7.12 12.08
CA ALA A 5 22.50 7.87 12.80
C ALA A 5 22.65 7.71 14.33
N ALA A 6 22.98 6.51 14.81
CA ALA A 6 23.26 6.26 16.23
C ALA A 6 24.52 7.00 16.71
N TYR A 7 25.57 7.06 15.87
CA TYR A 7 26.80 7.79 16.18
C TYR A 7 26.58 9.31 16.27
N PHE A 8 25.75 9.87 15.40
CA PHE A 8 25.43 11.30 15.37
C PHE A 8 24.19 11.69 16.21
N ASN A 9 23.63 10.75 16.97
CA ASN A 9 22.43 10.94 17.79
C ASN A 9 21.23 11.51 17.02
N TYR A 10 21.07 11.08 15.76
CA TYR A 10 19.95 11.49 14.92
C TYR A 10 18.69 10.72 15.27
N GLU A 11 17.57 11.43 15.27
CA GLU A 11 16.25 10.84 15.48
C GLU A 11 15.86 10.02 14.25
N ILE A 12 15.59 8.73 14.44
CA ILE A 12 15.18 7.82 13.37
C ILE A 12 13.67 7.63 13.44
N TRP A 13 12.95 8.17 12.47
CA TRP A 13 11.53 7.91 12.29
C TRP A 13 11.33 6.69 11.41
N LEU A 14 10.96 5.55 12.02
CA LEU A 14 10.64 4.34 11.28
C LEU A 14 9.16 4.33 10.89
N MET A 15 8.87 4.59 9.62
CA MET A 15 7.51 4.43 9.13
C MET A 15 7.23 2.94 8.90
N ASN A 16 6.30 2.36 9.66
CA ASN A 16 5.96 0.96 9.52
C ASN A 16 5.48 0.67 8.10
N VAL A 17 6.21 -0.19 7.38
CA VAL A 17 5.95 -0.53 5.96
C VAL A 17 4.48 -0.90 5.73
N LYS A 18 3.83 -1.55 6.69
CA LYS A 18 2.40 -1.90 6.62
C LYS A 18 1.50 -0.67 6.50
N ILE A 19 1.77 0.38 7.28
CA ILE A 19 0.99 1.63 7.29
C ILE A 19 1.20 2.38 5.97
N VAL A 20 2.43 2.41 5.47
CA VAL A 20 2.73 3.17 4.25
C VAL A 20 2.18 2.48 3.00
N VAL A 21 2.26 1.15 2.95
CA VAL A 21 1.66 0.35 1.88
C VAL A 21 0.15 0.55 1.81
N LEU A 22 -0.54 0.66 2.94
CA LEU A 22 -2.00 0.87 2.94
C LEU A 22 -2.42 2.30 2.59
N ASN A 23 -1.49 3.25 2.64
CA ASN A 23 -1.77 4.65 2.35
C ASN A 23 -1.28 5.09 0.96
N GLY A 24 -0.57 4.23 0.23
CA GLY A 24 -0.09 4.53 -1.12
C GLY A 24 -1.25 4.73 -2.09
N ASN A 25 -1.22 5.82 -2.85
CA ASN A 25 -2.16 6.03 -3.94
C ASN A 25 -1.79 5.10 -5.10
N LEU A 26 -2.81 4.51 -5.72
CA LEU A 26 -2.64 3.72 -6.93
C LEU A 26 -2.68 4.66 -8.13
N LYS A 27 -1.61 4.69 -8.92
CA LYS A 27 -1.56 5.43 -10.18
C LYS A 27 -2.40 4.75 -11.27
N GLU A 28 -2.58 3.45 -11.15
CA GLU A 28 -3.30 2.61 -12.10
C GLU A 28 -4.61 2.12 -11.48
N ASP A 29 -5.60 1.86 -12.33
CA ASP A 29 -6.87 1.30 -11.90
C ASP A 29 -6.73 -0.20 -11.66
N VAL A 30 -6.69 -0.58 -10.38
CA VAL A 30 -6.59 -1.99 -9.97
C VAL A 30 -7.96 -2.49 -9.51
N TYR A 31 -8.36 -3.63 -10.05
CA TYR A 31 -9.59 -4.33 -9.70
C TYR A 31 -9.29 -5.64 -9.00
N MET A 32 -10.14 -6.02 -8.05
CA MET A 32 -10.06 -7.29 -7.33
C MET A 32 -11.43 -7.98 -7.35
N ILE A 33 -11.42 -9.31 -7.29
CA ILE A 33 -12.63 -10.10 -7.05
C ILE A 33 -13.24 -9.69 -5.71
N GLN A 34 -14.58 -9.75 -5.60
CA GLN A 34 -15.27 -9.48 -4.35
C GLN A 34 -14.76 -10.42 -3.24
N PRO A 35 -14.39 -9.88 -2.07
CA PRO A 35 -13.94 -10.70 -0.96
C PRO A 35 -15.07 -11.54 -0.38
N GLU A 36 -14.72 -12.66 0.24
CA GLU A 36 -15.67 -13.50 0.97
C GLU A 36 -16.43 -12.67 2.02
N GLY A 37 -17.76 -12.78 2.04
CA GLY A 37 -18.63 -11.97 2.90
C GLY A 37 -19.08 -10.63 2.31
N PHE A 38 -18.56 -10.22 1.15
CA PHE A 38 -19.02 -9.02 0.42
C PHE A 38 -19.67 -9.34 -0.93
N VAL A 39 -19.64 -10.60 -1.36
CA VAL A 39 -20.25 -11.04 -2.63
C VAL A 39 -21.76 -10.81 -2.58
N ASP A 40 -22.26 -9.91 -3.43
CA ASP A 40 -23.70 -9.71 -3.61
C ASP A 40 -24.29 -10.90 -4.39
N PRO A 41 -25.28 -11.64 -3.83
CA PRO A 41 -25.90 -12.77 -4.51
C PRO A 41 -26.59 -12.42 -5.83
N LYS A 42 -26.95 -11.15 -6.04
CA LYS A 42 -27.59 -10.68 -7.28
C LYS A 42 -26.60 -10.28 -8.36
N ASP A 43 -25.33 -10.08 -7.99
CA ASP A 43 -24.30 -9.48 -8.84
C ASP A 43 -22.92 -10.07 -8.51
N ASP A 44 -22.84 -11.40 -8.58
CA ASP A 44 -21.64 -12.21 -8.31
C ASP A 44 -20.45 -11.86 -9.22
N ARG A 45 -20.72 -11.30 -10.41
CA ARG A 45 -19.72 -10.88 -11.40
C ARG A 45 -19.10 -9.51 -11.16
N LYS A 46 -19.55 -8.75 -10.16
CA LYS A 46 -18.94 -7.46 -9.84
C LYS A 46 -17.50 -7.63 -9.37
N VAL A 47 -16.71 -6.59 -9.61
CA VAL A 47 -15.33 -6.46 -9.14
C VAL A 47 -15.19 -5.19 -8.31
N CYS A 48 -14.31 -5.22 -7.31
CA CYS A 48 -14.01 -4.08 -6.46
C CYS A 48 -12.87 -3.27 -7.07
N LYS A 49 -13.06 -1.96 -7.26
CA LYS A 49 -11.98 -1.04 -7.62
C LYS A 49 -11.23 -0.62 -6.36
N LEU A 50 -9.94 -0.92 -6.29
CA LEU A 50 -9.09 -0.50 -5.18
C LEU A 50 -8.81 1.00 -5.26
N GLN A 51 -9.10 1.72 -4.17
CA GLN A 51 -8.80 3.16 -4.05
C GLN A 51 -7.40 3.42 -3.47
N ARG A 52 -6.82 2.43 -2.80
CA ARG A 52 -5.50 2.49 -2.14
C ARG A 52 -4.77 1.19 -2.34
N SER A 53 -3.44 1.22 -2.27
CA SER A 53 -2.64 0.00 -2.33
C SER A 53 -2.92 -0.88 -1.11
N ILE A 54 -2.97 -2.18 -1.34
CA ILE A 54 -3.10 -3.20 -0.31
C ILE A 54 -1.84 -4.08 -0.28
N TYR A 55 -1.64 -4.80 0.82
CA TYR A 55 -0.50 -5.71 0.95
C TYR A 55 -0.52 -6.79 -0.15
N GLY A 56 0.66 -7.15 -0.65
CA GLY A 56 0.80 -8.19 -1.69
C GLY A 56 0.56 -7.71 -3.12
N LEU A 57 0.11 -6.46 -3.33
CA LEU A 57 0.02 -5.90 -4.67
C LEU A 57 1.42 -5.58 -5.22
N LYS A 58 1.78 -6.13 -6.39
CA LYS A 58 3.08 -5.84 -7.04
C LYS A 58 3.34 -4.34 -7.25
N GLN A 59 2.27 -3.56 -7.43
CA GLN A 59 2.34 -2.12 -7.62
C GLN A 59 2.48 -1.34 -6.32
N ALA A 60 2.18 -1.93 -5.16
CA ALA A 60 2.29 -1.26 -3.87
C ALA A 60 3.72 -0.76 -3.61
N SER A 61 4.74 -1.55 -3.97
CA SER A 61 6.14 -1.14 -3.85
C SER A 61 6.50 0.03 -4.76
N ARG A 62 5.88 0.13 -5.95
CA ARG A 62 6.11 1.24 -6.90
C ARG A 62 5.40 2.51 -6.43
N SER A 63 4.16 2.40 -5.98
CA SER A 63 3.41 3.50 -5.37
C SER A 63 4.11 4.06 -4.13
N TRP A 64 4.79 3.20 -3.37
CA TRP A 64 5.61 3.61 -2.23
C TRP A 64 6.83 4.42 -2.66
N ASN A 65 7.65 3.91 -3.60
CA ASN A 65 8.81 4.64 -4.10
C ASN A 65 8.42 6.03 -4.64
N GLN A 66 7.36 6.11 -5.45
CA GLN A 66 6.87 7.38 -5.98
C GLN A 66 6.51 8.40 -4.89
N ARG A 67 5.95 7.96 -3.77
CA ARG A 67 5.59 8.83 -2.66
C ARG A 67 6.77 9.25 -1.77
N PHE A 68 7.87 8.51 -1.80
CA PHE A 68 9.11 8.92 -1.11
C PHE A 68 9.91 9.95 -1.92
N ASP A 69 9.75 9.94 -3.24
CA ASP A 69 10.41 10.86 -4.15
C ASP A 69 9.64 12.19 -4.33
N GLU A 70 8.37 12.26 -3.89
CA GLU A 70 7.53 13.48 -3.82
C GLU A 70 7.70 14.22 -2.48
#